data_AF-A0A6B3LXB4-F1
#
_entry.id   AF-A0A6B3LXB4-F1
#
_cell.length_a   1.000
_cell.length_b   1.000
_cell.length_c   1.000
_cell.angle_alpha   90.00
_cell.angle_beta   90.00
_cell.angle_gamma   90.00
#
_symmetry.space_group_name_H-M   'P 1'
#
loop_
_entity.id
_entity.type
_entity.pdbx_description
1 polymer ?
#
loop_
_entity_poly.entity_id
_entity_poly.type
_entity_poly.pdbx_seq_one_letter_code
_entity_poly.pdbx_strand_id
1 'polypeptide(L)'
;MKTNSTLSLLCFSLLLSAPALSQNNRISKLELKGKEIFIVGPTNMLLVDTLIMHDKSTIKFSPATQSILQANVAYIGNKCTFSSRGMNGEDANKESSGSPGQDGGDLVLIMYLNEVGSLTIDTRGGKGGNGKNGSNGAKGEPERTEQRAVKGPDGKYTIETVFIPPKLGTDGTNATTGFAGGFGGNIQLIYSTNGFVPIFNNSKGKNRIMIENSAGNPGRNGRPGKGGLGSMDGRLIEVATYKTFDGELRIEKVESITL
;
A
#
# COMPACT_ATOMS: atom_id res chain seq x y z
N MET A 1 -18.17 49.30 33.10
CA MET A 1 -17.58 48.04 32.59
C MET A 1 -16.12 48.30 32.29
N LYS A 2 -15.20 47.60 32.98
CA LYS A 2 -13.75 47.79 32.88
C LYS A 2 -13.19 46.97 31.72
N THR A 3 -12.56 47.63 30.76
CA THR A 3 -11.83 47.04 29.64
C THR A 3 -10.35 46.93 30.01
N ASN A 4 -9.83 45.71 30.13
CA ASN A 4 -8.41 45.46 30.34
C ASN A 4 -7.73 45.20 29.00
N SER A 5 -6.85 46.13 28.61
CA SER A 5 -5.98 46.07 27.44
C SER A 5 -4.69 45.36 27.84
N THR A 6 -4.43 44.17 27.28
CA THR A 6 -3.19 43.42 27.47
C THR A 6 -2.23 43.68 26.30
N LEU A 7 -1.19 44.44 26.60
CA LEU A 7 -0.06 44.78 25.75
C LEU A 7 0.78 43.52 25.47
N SER A 8 0.72 43.00 24.24
CA SER A 8 1.52 41.85 23.82
C SER A 8 2.89 42.31 23.30
N LEU A 9 3.94 41.93 24.02
CA LEU A 9 5.34 42.25 23.72
C LEU A 9 5.85 41.33 22.59
N LEU A 10 6.01 41.90 21.40
CA LEU A 10 6.47 41.21 20.20
C LEU A 10 8.00 40.96 20.28
N CYS A 11 8.40 39.81 20.81
CA CYS A 11 9.81 39.36 20.81
C CYS A 11 10.19 38.86 19.40
N PHE A 12 10.91 39.71 18.66
CA PHE A 12 11.42 39.41 17.32
C PHE A 12 12.66 38.51 17.43
N SER A 13 12.48 37.19 17.45
CA SER A 13 13.56 36.21 17.42
C SER A 13 14.15 36.11 16.01
N LEU A 14 15.33 36.70 15.82
CA LEU A 14 16.18 36.49 14.64
C LEU A 14 16.56 35.00 14.52
N LEU A 15 15.84 34.27 13.66
CA LEU A 15 16.19 32.93 13.21
C LEU A 15 17.39 33.02 12.26
N LEU A 16 18.60 32.88 12.82
CA LEU A 16 19.82 32.56 12.08
C LEU A 16 19.63 31.18 11.43
N SER A 17 19.26 31.16 10.16
CA SER A 17 19.24 29.95 9.33
C SER A 17 20.68 29.56 9.01
N ALA A 18 21.26 28.67 9.82
CA ALA A 18 22.49 28.00 9.45
C ALA A 18 22.21 27.16 8.17
N PRO A 19 22.99 27.32 7.08
CA PRO A 19 22.84 26.46 5.93
C PRO A 19 23.21 25.03 6.35
N ALA A 20 22.23 24.13 6.35
CA ALA A 20 22.48 22.71 6.48
C ALA A 20 23.27 22.26 5.24
N LEU A 21 24.60 22.24 5.36
CA LEU A 21 25.47 21.57 4.39
C LEU A 21 25.08 20.09 4.41
N SER A 22 24.27 19.68 3.43
CA SER A 22 23.96 18.29 3.14
C SER A 22 25.25 17.64 2.65
N GLN A 23 26.14 17.27 3.58
CA GLN A 23 27.27 16.40 3.29
C GLN A 23 26.68 15.10 2.77
N ASN A 24 26.93 14.80 1.48
CA ASN A 24 26.83 13.46 0.94
C ASN A 24 27.79 12.56 1.73
N ASN A 25 27.32 12.06 2.86
CA ASN A 25 28.12 11.28 3.80
C ASN A 25 28.34 9.90 3.19
N ARG A 26 29.46 9.75 2.50
CA ARG A 26 29.99 8.45 2.12
C ARG A 26 30.39 7.70 3.40
N ILE A 27 29.83 6.51 3.61
CA ILE A 27 30.09 5.70 4.79
C ILE A 27 31.18 4.69 4.44
N SER A 28 32.31 4.69 5.16
CA SER A 28 33.40 3.77 4.86
C SER A 28 33.02 2.30 5.04
N LYS A 29 32.18 1.99 6.03
CA LYS A 29 31.66 0.63 6.23
C LYS A 29 30.25 0.67 6.81
N LEU A 30 29.31 0.00 6.14
CA LEU A 30 27.99 -0.31 6.67
C LEU A 30 27.86 -1.82 6.81
N GLU A 31 27.63 -2.28 8.04
CA GLU A 31 27.43 -3.70 8.35
C GLU A 31 26.05 -3.89 9.01
N LEU A 32 25.18 -4.65 8.35
CA LEU A 32 23.84 -4.98 8.84
C LEU A 32 23.82 -6.40 9.38
N LYS A 33 23.51 -6.55 10.66
CA LYS A 33 23.34 -7.84 11.32
C LYS A 33 22.15 -8.61 10.73
N GLY A 34 22.08 -9.90 11.02
CA GLY A 34 21.01 -10.74 10.49
C GLY A 34 19.62 -10.22 10.90
N LYS A 35 18.71 -10.10 9.94
CA LYS A 35 17.36 -9.50 10.08
C LYS A 35 17.32 -8.00 10.41
N GLU A 36 18.45 -7.31 10.44
CA GLU A 36 18.47 -5.86 10.66
C GLU A 36 17.83 -5.11 9.49
N ILE A 37 17.13 -4.02 9.79
CA ILE A 37 16.52 -3.13 8.80
C ILE A 37 17.19 -1.76 8.90
N PHE A 38 17.83 -1.35 7.81
CA PHE A 38 18.43 -0.02 7.68
C PHE A 38 17.54 0.86 6.79
N ILE A 39 17.09 2.00 7.31
CA ILE A 39 16.25 2.95 6.58
C ILE A 39 17.12 4.07 6.03
N VAL A 40 17.09 4.26 4.72
CA VAL A 40 17.83 5.32 4.02
C VAL A 40 16.97 6.59 3.96
N GLY A 41 17.44 7.67 4.57
CA GLY A 41 16.75 8.96 4.55
C GLY A 41 17.60 10.10 5.10
N PRO A 42 17.22 11.37 4.84
CA PRO A 42 16.08 11.82 4.04
C PRO A 42 16.36 11.91 2.53
N THR A 43 17.63 11.89 2.11
CA THR A 43 18.04 12.11 0.70
C THR A 43 17.82 10.89 -0.21
N ASN A 44 17.46 9.74 0.36
CA ASN A 44 17.27 8.48 -0.36
C ASN A 44 18.52 7.99 -1.13
N MET A 45 19.69 8.46 -0.71
CA MET A 45 20.99 8.12 -1.29
C MET A 45 21.86 7.47 -0.22
N LEU A 46 22.41 6.29 -0.54
CA LEU A 46 23.33 5.54 0.31
C LEU A 46 24.63 5.28 -0.46
N LEU A 47 25.68 6.00 -0.09
CA LEU A 47 27.02 5.84 -0.67
C LEU A 47 27.91 5.16 0.38
N VAL A 48 28.40 3.96 0.09
CA VAL A 48 29.21 3.18 1.02
C VAL A 48 30.45 2.60 0.34
N ASP A 49 31.58 2.58 1.03
CA ASP A 49 32.75 1.87 0.49
C ASP A 49 32.56 0.37 0.65
N THR A 50 32.29 -0.09 1.87
CA THR A 50 32.06 -1.50 2.17
C THR A 50 30.65 -1.74 2.70
N LEU A 51 29.84 -2.50 1.97
CA LEU A 51 28.54 -3.00 2.41
C LEU A 51 28.64 -4.47 2.83
N ILE A 52 28.26 -4.77 4.08
CA ILE A 52 28.15 -6.15 4.58
C ILE A 52 26.72 -6.36 5.05
N MET A 53 26.03 -7.32 4.43
CA MET A 53 24.66 -7.69 4.78
C MET A 53 24.63 -9.14 5.22
N HIS A 54 24.40 -9.37 6.52
CA HIS A 54 24.15 -10.71 7.05
C HIS A 54 22.75 -11.20 6.66
N ASP A 55 22.51 -12.50 6.82
CA ASP A 55 21.27 -13.17 6.39
C ASP A 55 19.98 -12.44 6.81
N LYS A 56 19.07 -12.25 5.86
CA LYS A 56 17.74 -11.65 6.03
C LYS A 56 17.75 -10.16 6.39
N SER A 57 18.89 -9.48 6.31
CA SER A 57 18.95 -8.02 6.48
C SER A 57 18.27 -7.28 5.33
N THR A 58 17.81 -6.06 5.58
CA THR A 58 17.06 -5.24 4.62
C THR A 58 17.58 -3.81 4.60
N ILE A 59 17.81 -3.26 3.41
CA ILE A 59 17.93 -1.81 3.19
C ILE A 59 16.61 -1.32 2.63
N LYS A 60 16.00 -0.34 3.30
CA LYS A 60 14.72 0.24 2.93
C LYS A 60 14.89 1.68 2.50
N PHE A 61 14.47 1.97 1.28
CA PHE A 61 14.41 3.29 0.68
C PHE A 61 12.98 3.84 0.75
N SER A 62 12.86 5.15 0.64
CA SER A 62 11.55 5.78 0.44
C SER A 62 11.06 5.52 -0.99
N PRO A 63 9.80 5.12 -1.20
CA PRO A 63 9.22 5.03 -2.54
C PRO A 63 8.93 6.40 -3.17
N ALA A 64 8.94 7.48 -2.38
CA ALA A 64 8.49 8.80 -2.83
C ALA A 64 9.49 9.54 -3.72
N THR A 65 10.75 9.12 -3.74
CA THR A 65 11.81 9.75 -4.54
C THR A 65 12.73 8.69 -5.13
N GLN A 66 13.48 9.05 -6.17
CA GLN A 66 14.49 8.18 -6.73
C GLN A 66 15.51 7.77 -5.66
N SER A 67 15.80 6.47 -5.60
CA SER A 67 16.70 5.86 -4.63
C SER A 67 18.03 5.50 -5.29
N ILE A 68 19.14 5.82 -4.64
CA ILE A 68 20.48 5.47 -5.13
C ILE A 68 21.23 4.69 -4.05
N LEU A 69 21.73 3.52 -4.41
CA LEU A 69 22.69 2.74 -3.62
C LEU A 69 23.97 2.58 -4.41
N GLN A 70 25.06 3.09 -3.86
CA GLN A 70 26.40 2.89 -4.40
C GLN A 70 27.26 2.17 -3.36
N ALA A 71 27.83 1.02 -3.73
CA ALA A 71 28.71 0.23 -2.88
C ALA A 71 30.00 -0.16 -3.62
N ASN A 72 31.16 0.33 -3.17
CA ASN A 72 32.43 -0.03 -3.84
C ASN A 72 32.75 -1.52 -3.71
N VAL A 73 32.31 -2.15 -2.62
CA VAL A 73 32.34 -3.60 -2.42
C VAL A 73 31.16 -4.03 -1.56
N ALA A 74 30.49 -5.11 -1.97
CA ALA A 74 29.32 -5.64 -1.28
C ALA A 74 29.47 -7.14 -1.00
N TYR A 75 29.18 -7.52 0.24
CA TYR A 75 29.08 -8.89 0.74
C TYR A 75 27.63 -9.13 1.16
N ILE A 76 26.89 -9.90 0.37
CA ILE A 76 25.46 -10.10 0.58
C ILE A 76 25.22 -11.55 1.01
N GLY A 77 24.67 -11.73 2.20
CA GLY A 77 24.25 -13.04 2.73
C GLY A 77 23.01 -13.61 2.04
N ASN A 78 22.28 -14.45 2.76
CA ASN A 78 21.07 -15.12 2.26
C ASN A 78 19.79 -14.37 2.59
N LYS A 79 18.89 -14.26 1.61
CA LYS A 79 17.55 -13.66 1.71
C LYS A 79 17.60 -12.19 2.12
N CYS A 80 18.66 -11.49 1.71
CA CYS A 80 18.80 -10.05 1.90
C CYS A 80 17.85 -9.29 0.97
N THR A 81 17.44 -8.08 1.34
CA THR A 81 16.49 -7.29 0.55
C THR A 81 16.94 -5.84 0.39
N PHE A 82 16.85 -5.32 -0.84
CA PHE A 82 16.79 -3.88 -1.13
C PHE A 82 15.36 -3.55 -1.51
N SER A 83 14.72 -2.64 -0.77
CA SER A 83 13.30 -2.36 -0.95
C SER A 83 13.03 -0.86 -1.10
N SER A 84 12.42 -0.49 -2.21
CA SER A 84 11.71 0.79 -2.42
C SER A 84 10.22 0.54 -2.70
N ARG A 85 9.70 -0.62 -2.29
CA ARG A 85 8.30 -1.03 -2.48
C ARG A 85 7.29 0.00 -1.96
N GLY A 86 6.25 0.23 -2.75
CA GLY A 86 5.09 1.04 -2.38
C GLY A 86 4.20 0.38 -1.32
N MET A 87 3.63 1.21 -0.43
CA MET A 87 2.66 0.77 0.56
C MET A 87 1.33 0.37 -0.06
N ASN A 88 0.68 -0.67 0.49
CA ASN A 88 -0.69 -1.00 0.08
C ASN A 88 -1.65 0.12 0.50
N GLY A 89 -2.68 0.32 -0.31
CA GLY A 89 -3.82 1.15 0.03
C GLY A 89 -4.67 0.53 1.13
N GLU A 90 -5.49 1.37 1.73
CA GLU A 90 -6.41 1.02 2.82
C GLU A 90 -7.74 0.55 2.26
N ASP A 91 -8.31 -0.48 2.88
CA ASP A 91 -9.65 -0.97 2.53
C ASP A 91 -10.71 0.06 2.93
N ALA A 92 -11.68 0.26 2.03
CA ALA A 92 -12.84 1.09 2.30
C ALA A 92 -13.75 0.47 3.36
N ASN A 93 -14.21 1.30 4.31
CA ASN A 93 -15.06 0.86 5.40
C ASN A 93 -16.13 1.91 5.74
N LYS A 94 -16.70 1.88 6.95
CA LYS A 94 -17.74 2.84 7.35
C LYS A 94 -17.19 4.26 7.55
N GLU A 95 -15.94 4.36 7.96
CA GLU A 95 -15.26 5.59 8.40
C GLU A 95 -14.26 6.10 7.36
N SER A 96 -13.66 5.22 6.55
CA SER A 96 -12.71 5.57 5.49
C SER A 96 -13.22 5.19 4.11
N SER A 97 -12.93 6.02 3.11
CA SER A 97 -13.20 5.73 1.71
C SER A 97 -12.31 4.62 1.16
N GLY A 98 -11.22 4.27 1.85
CA GLY A 98 -10.12 3.47 1.31
C GLY A 98 -9.16 4.30 0.46
N SER A 99 -8.08 3.69 -0.01
CA SER A 99 -7.04 4.38 -0.79
C SER A 99 -6.37 3.49 -1.85
N PRO A 100 -5.79 4.09 -2.91
CA PRO A 100 -4.96 3.35 -3.87
C PRO A 100 -3.65 2.88 -3.23
N GLY A 101 -3.04 1.89 -3.87
CA GLY A 101 -1.68 1.49 -3.55
C GLY A 101 -0.69 2.59 -3.94
N GLN A 102 0.36 2.78 -3.14
CA GLN A 102 1.45 3.67 -3.47
C GLN A 102 2.36 3.04 -4.53
N ASP A 103 2.91 3.86 -5.40
CA ASP A 103 3.91 3.43 -6.38
C ASP A 103 5.18 2.90 -5.69
N GLY A 104 5.85 1.96 -6.34
CA GLY A 104 7.21 1.60 -5.97
C GLY A 104 8.18 2.68 -6.42
N GLY A 105 9.19 2.98 -5.61
CA GLY A 105 10.20 3.96 -5.95
C GLY A 105 11.23 3.41 -6.92
N ASP A 106 11.69 4.25 -7.84
CA ASP A 106 12.80 3.94 -8.72
C ASP A 106 14.09 3.70 -7.94
N LEU A 107 14.87 2.70 -8.35
CA LEU A 107 16.07 2.27 -7.64
C LEU A 107 17.24 2.09 -8.60
N VAL A 108 18.29 2.87 -8.37
CA VAL A 108 19.58 2.78 -9.07
C VAL A 108 20.59 2.13 -8.14
N LEU A 109 21.16 1.02 -8.57
CA LEU A 109 22.13 0.22 -7.85
C LEU A 109 23.45 0.20 -8.62
N ILE A 110 24.52 0.64 -7.98
CA ILE A 110 25.88 0.64 -8.54
C ILE A 110 26.79 -0.09 -7.55
N MET A 111 27.14 -1.34 -7.84
CA MET A 111 27.82 -2.16 -6.84
C MET A 111 28.74 -3.26 -7.36
N TYR A 112 29.91 -3.37 -6.73
CA TYR A 112 30.80 -4.50 -6.95
C TYR A 112 30.44 -5.61 -5.97
N LEU A 113 29.91 -6.71 -6.50
CA LEU A 113 29.47 -7.85 -5.72
C LEU A 113 30.66 -8.77 -5.47
N ASN A 114 31.23 -8.72 -4.28
CA ASN A 114 32.26 -9.66 -3.88
C ASN A 114 31.66 -11.03 -3.55
N GLU A 115 30.52 -11.03 -2.86
CA GLU A 115 29.76 -12.24 -2.52
C GLU A 115 28.25 -11.98 -2.56
N VAL A 116 27.48 -12.96 -3.04
CA VAL A 116 26.01 -12.95 -2.97
C VAL A 116 25.50 -14.34 -2.62
N GLY A 117 24.81 -14.50 -1.50
CA GLY A 117 24.03 -15.69 -1.20
C GLY A 117 22.70 -15.64 -1.95
N SER A 118 21.83 -14.73 -1.50
CA SER A 118 20.60 -14.37 -2.21
C SER A 118 20.10 -12.98 -1.86
N LEU A 119 19.82 -12.21 -2.91
CA LEU A 119 19.33 -10.84 -2.83
C LEU A 119 17.96 -10.73 -3.49
N THR A 120 17.04 -9.98 -2.89
CA THR A 120 15.82 -9.50 -3.54
C THR A 120 15.91 -7.99 -3.72
N ILE A 121 15.59 -7.50 -4.91
CA ILE A 121 15.42 -6.09 -5.23
C ILE A 121 13.91 -5.88 -5.45
N ASP A 122 13.24 -5.21 -4.51
CA ASP A 122 11.77 -5.04 -4.48
C ASP A 122 11.39 -3.57 -4.67
N THR A 123 10.95 -3.25 -5.88
CA THR A 123 10.40 -1.94 -6.27
C THR A 123 8.91 -2.07 -6.63
N ARG A 124 8.20 -3.10 -6.14
CA ARG A 124 6.79 -3.31 -6.51
C ARG A 124 5.90 -2.15 -6.08
N GLY A 125 4.83 -1.96 -6.84
CA GLY A 125 3.69 -1.15 -6.42
C GLY A 125 2.94 -1.79 -5.26
N GLY A 126 2.35 -0.94 -4.41
CA GLY A 126 1.41 -1.34 -3.39
C GLY A 126 0.09 -1.84 -3.97
N LYS A 127 -0.57 -2.79 -3.31
CA LYS A 127 -1.92 -3.22 -3.72
C LYS A 127 -2.93 -2.12 -3.44
N GLY A 128 -3.94 -1.99 -4.29
CA GLY A 128 -5.08 -1.12 -4.00
C GLY A 128 -5.94 -1.65 -2.86
N GLY A 129 -6.55 -0.75 -2.09
CA GLY A 129 -7.52 -1.12 -1.06
C GLY A 129 -8.80 -1.71 -1.66
N ASN A 130 -9.45 -2.62 -0.94
CA ASN A 130 -10.73 -3.18 -1.32
C ASN A 130 -11.85 -2.14 -1.22
N GLY A 131 -12.86 -2.29 -2.08
CA GLY A 131 -14.08 -1.50 -2.03
C GLY A 131 -15.00 -1.89 -0.89
N LYS A 132 -15.87 -0.96 -0.50
CA LYS A 132 -16.79 -1.11 0.61
C LYS A 132 -17.98 -1.96 0.19
N ASN A 133 -18.36 -2.92 1.03
CA ASN A 133 -19.62 -3.64 0.84
C ASN A 133 -20.83 -2.77 1.24
N GLY A 134 -21.90 -2.89 0.46
CA GLY A 134 -23.21 -2.38 0.85
C GLY A 134 -23.81 -3.21 1.97
N SER A 135 -24.67 -2.59 2.77
CA SER A 135 -25.49 -3.25 3.79
C SER A 135 -26.85 -3.61 3.19
N ASN A 136 -27.37 -4.78 3.52
CA ASN A 136 -28.71 -5.15 3.12
C ASN A 136 -29.75 -4.26 3.80
N GLY A 137 -30.83 -3.96 3.08
CA GLY A 137 -32.00 -3.33 3.65
C GLY A 137 -32.74 -4.27 4.60
N ALA A 138 -33.56 -3.69 5.48
CA ALA A 138 -34.46 -4.44 6.33
C ALA A 138 -35.50 -5.17 5.47
N LYS A 139 -35.80 -6.41 5.86
CA LYS A 139 -36.86 -7.18 5.21
C LYS A 139 -38.21 -6.49 5.43
N GLY A 140 -39.01 -6.43 4.38
CA GLY A 140 -40.42 -6.08 4.49
C GLY A 140 -41.26 -7.31 4.86
N GLU A 141 -42.56 -7.09 5.06
CA GLU A 141 -43.55 -8.14 5.28
C GLU A 141 -44.50 -8.17 4.07
N PRO A 142 -44.73 -9.33 3.43
CA PRO A 142 -45.70 -9.42 2.34
C PRO A 142 -47.10 -9.16 2.87
N GLU A 143 -48.00 -8.82 1.95
CA GLU A 143 -49.42 -8.76 2.28
C GLU A 143 -49.89 -10.12 2.78
N ARG A 144 -50.78 -10.11 3.77
CA ARG A 144 -51.35 -11.33 4.31
C ARG A 144 -52.78 -11.09 4.72
N THR A 145 -53.54 -12.17 4.75
CA THR A 145 -54.91 -12.15 5.24
C THR A 145 -54.95 -12.89 6.56
N GLU A 146 -55.51 -12.25 7.59
CA GLU A 146 -55.68 -12.84 8.92
C GLU A 146 -57.18 -13.00 9.22
N GLN A 147 -57.56 -14.13 9.79
CA GLN A 147 -58.90 -14.32 10.33
C GLN A 147 -58.93 -13.85 11.78
N ARG A 148 -59.86 -12.95 12.11
CA ARG A 148 -60.05 -12.44 13.47
C ARG A 148 -61.45 -12.76 13.95
N ALA A 149 -61.55 -13.34 15.13
CA ALA A 149 -62.83 -13.52 15.79
C ALA A 149 -63.25 -12.20 16.44
N VAL A 150 -64.33 -11.60 15.96
CA VAL A 150 -64.88 -10.34 16.49
C VAL A 150 -66.14 -10.67 17.27
N LYS A 151 -66.26 -10.15 18.49
CA LYS A 151 -67.44 -10.35 19.33
C LYS A 151 -68.48 -9.28 19.01
N GLY A 152 -69.63 -9.72 18.51
CA GLY A 152 -70.76 -8.85 18.18
C GLY A 152 -71.48 -8.32 19.43
N PRO A 153 -72.36 -7.32 19.27
CA PRO A 153 -73.16 -6.75 20.37
C PRO A 153 -74.05 -7.77 21.08
N ASP A 154 -74.42 -8.86 20.40
CA ASP A 154 -75.20 -9.99 20.92
C ASP A 154 -74.36 -11.02 21.69
N GLY A 155 -73.05 -10.81 21.80
CA GLY A 155 -72.11 -11.69 22.48
C GLY A 155 -71.60 -12.87 21.64
N LYS A 156 -72.05 -13.04 20.38
CA LYS A 156 -71.54 -14.10 19.48
C LYS A 156 -70.26 -13.68 18.79
N TYR A 157 -69.42 -14.65 18.45
CA TYR A 157 -68.21 -14.41 17.66
C TYR A 157 -68.50 -14.63 16.17
N THR A 158 -68.11 -13.67 15.33
CA THR A 158 -68.03 -13.81 13.87
C THR A 158 -66.58 -13.85 13.43
N ILE A 159 -66.26 -14.61 12.37
CA ILE A 159 -64.93 -14.60 11.77
C ILE A 159 -64.90 -13.51 10.71
N GLU A 160 -64.10 -12.48 10.95
CA GLU A 160 -63.80 -11.45 9.96
C GLU A 160 -62.47 -11.77 9.29
N THR A 161 -62.45 -11.66 7.97
CA THR A 161 -61.23 -11.80 7.17
C THR A 161 -60.62 -10.42 6.99
N VAL A 162 -59.47 -10.17 7.61
CA VAL A 162 -58.79 -8.87 7.60
C VAL A 162 -57.61 -8.92 6.65
N PHE A 163 -57.61 -8.05 5.65
CA PHE A 163 -56.46 -7.83 4.78
C PHE A 163 -55.43 -6.95 5.49
N ILE A 164 -54.20 -7.42 5.58
CA ILE A 164 -53.06 -6.67 6.10
C ILE A 164 -52.18 -6.28 4.91
N PRO A 165 -52.04 -4.96 4.63
CA PRO A 165 -51.22 -4.50 3.52
C PRO A 165 -49.75 -4.87 3.76
N PRO A 166 -48.94 -4.96 2.69
CA PRO A 166 -47.54 -5.27 2.83
C PRO A 166 -46.83 -4.13 3.57
N LYS A 167 -45.86 -4.49 4.42
CA LYS A 167 -44.90 -3.55 4.98
C LYS A 167 -43.67 -3.56 4.08
N LEU A 168 -43.41 -2.47 3.38
CA LEU A 168 -42.24 -2.37 2.52
C LEU A 168 -40.94 -2.54 3.34
N GLY A 169 -39.94 -3.12 2.71
CA GLY A 169 -38.59 -3.17 3.26
C GLY A 169 -37.88 -1.83 3.15
N THR A 170 -36.57 -1.84 3.41
CA THR A 170 -35.71 -0.70 3.09
C THR A 170 -34.78 -1.04 1.93
N ASP A 171 -34.27 0.00 1.28
CA ASP A 171 -33.26 -0.18 0.23
C ASP A 171 -31.97 -0.77 0.81
N GLY A 172 -31.26 -1.52 -0.05
CA GLY A 172 -29.88 -1.90 0.21
C GLY A 172 -28.96 -0.71 -0.05
N THR A 173 -27.84 -0.62 0.67
CA THR A 173 -26.89 0.47 0.43
C THR A 173 -25.93 0.15 -0.71
N ASN A 174 -25.41 1.20 -1.33
CA ASN A 174 -24.39 1.08 -2.36
C ASN A 174 -23.09 0.46 -1.81
N ALA A 175 -22.35 -0.18 -2.71
CA ALA A 175 -20.97 -0.60 -2.53
C ALA A 175 -20.04 0.31 -3.34
N THR A 176 -18.72 0.16 -3.16
CA THR A 176 -17.72 0.83 -4.00
C THR A 176 -16.84 -0.18 -4.74
N THR A 177 -16.28 0.20 -5.89
CA THR A 177 -15.21 -0.58 -6.53
C THR A 177 -13.95 -0.58 -5.67
N GLY A 178 -13.06 -1.53 -5.92
CA GLY A 178 -11.71 -1.52 -5.34
C GLY A 178 -10.85 -0.41 -5.95
N PHE A 179 -9.81 -0.02 -5.23
CA PHE A 179 -8.87 1.00 -5.66
C PHE A 179 -7.79 0.43 -6.58
N ALA A 180 -7.17 1.29 -7.39
CA ALA A 180 -6.01 0.92 -8.18
C ALA A 180 -4.82 0.52 -7.29
N GLY A 181 -3.98 -0.39 -7.76
CA GLY A 181 -2.65 -0.57 -7.20
C GLY A 181 -1.72 0.57 -7.57
N GLY A 182 -0.51 0.56 -7.04
CA GLY A 182 0.57 1.46 -7.47
C GLY A 182 1.32 0.92 -8.70
N PHE A 183 2.02 1.80 -9.39
CA PHE A 183 2.97 1.44 -10.43
C PHE A 183 4.19 0.70 -9.84
N GLY A 184 4.80 -0.19 -10.62
CA GLY A 184 6.11 -0.74 -10.28
C GLY A 184 7.21 0.30 -10.53
N GLY A 185 8.18 0.40 -9.62
CA GLY A 185 9.33 1.28 -9.77
C GLY A 185 10.37 0.70 -10.73
N ASN A 186 11.06 1.57 -11.44
CA ASN A 186 12.13 1.20 -12.36
C ASN A 186 13.36 0.71 -11.60
N ILE A 187 14.10 -0.24 -12.19
CA ILE A 187 15.34 -0.76 -11.64
C ILE A 187 16.46 -0.57 -12.64
N GLN A 188 17.54 0.10 -12.22
CA GLN A 188 18.81 0.10 -12.92
C GLN A 188 19.87 -0.56 -12.04
N LEU A 189 20.37 -1.72 -12.45
CA LEU A 189 21.45 -2.44 -11.78
C LEU A 189 22.71 -2.40 -12.65
N ILE A 190 23.70 -1.62 -12.21
CA ILE A 190 25.05 -1.61 -12.76
C ILE A 190 25.93 -2.38 -11.78
N TYR A 191 26.53 -3.48 -12.23
CA TYR A 191 27.28 -4.35 -11.33
C TYR A 191 28.53 -4.95 -11.96
N SER A 192 29.48 -5.30 -11.09
CA SER A 192 30.59 -6.18 -11.39
C SER A 192 30.67 -7.26 -10.29
N THR A 193 31.46 -8.31 -10.50
CA THR A 193 31.49 -9.49 -9.61
C THR A 193 32.90 -10.01 -9.42
N ASN A 194 33.21 -10.55 -8.24
CA ASN A 194 34.48 -11.24 -7.99
C ASN A 194 34.49 -12.68 -8.56
N GLY A 195 34.42 -12.80 -9.89
CA GLY A 195 34.59 -14.08 -10.59
C GLY A 195 33.40 -15.04 -10.58
N PHE A 196 32.21 -14.61 -10.14
CA PHE A 196 30.98 -15.43 -10.22
C PHE A 196 29.93 -14.81 -11.15
N VAL A 197 28.96 -15.62 -11.57
CA VAL A 197 27.83 -15.17 -12.40
C VAL A 197 26.55 -15.17 -11.56
N PRO A 198 25.90 -14.02 -11.33
CA PRO A 198 24.62 -13.98 -10.64
C PRO A 198 23.53 -14.67 -11.47
N ILE A 199 22.60 -15.35 -10.79
CA ILE A 199 21.45 -15.99 -11.43
C ILE A 199 20.22 -15.15 -11.15
N PHE A 200 19.69 -14.49 -12.18
CA PHE A 200 18.53 -13.62 -12.05
C PHE A 200 17.22 -14.42 -12.09
N ASN A 201 16.28 -14.04 -11.22
CA ASN A 201 14.90 -14.54 -11.19
C ASN A 201 14.77 -16.08 -11.16
N ASN A 202 15.73 -16.75 -10.52
CA ASN A 202 15.69 -18.19 -10.28
C ASN A 202 15.56 -18.47 -8.78
N SER A 203 14.60 -19.32 -8.41
CA SER A 203 14.37 -19.72 -7.01
C SER A 203 15.38 -20.75 -6.50
N LYS A 204 16.15 -21.37 -7.40
CA LYS A 204 17.15 -22.41 -7.09
C LYS A 204 18.57 -21.90 -7.42
N GLY A 205 19.55 -22.42 -6.69
CA GLY A 205 20.97 -22.12 -6.91
C GLY A 205 21.57 -21.10 -5.93
N LYS A 206 22.89 -20.91 -6.08
CA LYS A 206 23.70 -19.93 -5.35
C LYS A 206 23.74 -18.61 -6.13
N ASN A 207 24.16 -17.51 -5.49
CA ASN A 207 24.37 -16.20 -6.14
C ASN A 207 23.13 -15.67 -6.85
N ARG A 208 21.94 -15.91 -6.27
CA ARG A 208 20.69 -15.52 -6.92
C ARG A 208 20.29 -14.08 -6.59
N ILE A 209 19.77 -13.39 -7.60
CA ILE A 209 19.19 -12.06 -7.47
C ILE A 209 17.76 -12.12 -7.99
N MET A 210 16.79 -11.91 -7.10
CA MET A 210 15.38 -11.82 -7.43
C MET A 210 15.02 -10.36 -7.66
N ILE A 211 14.34 -10.08 -8.76
CA ILE A 211 13.92 -8.74 -9.16
C ILE A 211 12.40 -8.71 -9.15
N GLU A 212 11.84 -7.86 -8.30
CA GLU A 212 10.40 -7.68 -8.14
C GLU A 212 10.05 -6.22 -8.41
N ASN A 213 9.60 -5.91 -9.62
CA ASN A 213 9.22 -4.56 -10.06
C ASN A 213 7.81 -4.50 -10.64
N SER A 214 6.96 -5.46 -10.28
CA SER A 214 5.58 -5.52 -10.79
C SER A 214 4.70 -4.41 -10.22
N ALA A 215 3.71 -4.00 -11.01
CA ALA A 215 2.59 -3.21 -10.52
C ALA A 215 1.87 -3.88 -9.35
N GLY A 216 1.22 -3.05 -8.54
CA GLY A 216 0.26 -3.48 -7.55
C GLY A 216 -1.04 -3.96 -8.19
N ASN A 217 -1.62 -5.02 -7.64
CA ASN A 217 -2.94 -5.48 -8.04
C ASN A 217 -4.01 -4.50 -7.54
N PRO A 218 -5.10 -4.28 -8.33
CA PRO A 218 -6.25 -3.54 -7.85
C PRO A 218 -6.93 -4.28 -6.69
N GLY A 219 -7.58 -3.50 -5.82
CA GLY A 219 -8.42 -4.04 -4.76
C GLY A 219 -9.68 -4.70 -5.32
N ARG A 220 -10.33 -5.53 -4.49
CA ARG A 220 -11.57 -6.20 -4.88
C ARG A 220 -12.74 -5.23 -4.78
N ASN A 221 -13.69 -5.34 -5.71
CA ASN A 221 -14.95 -4.61 -5.62
C ASN A 221 -15.78 -5.07 -4.41
N GLY A 222 -16.46 -4.12 -3.79
CA GLY A 222 -17.49 -4.40 -2.79
C GLY A 222 -18.73 -5.02 -3.44
N ARG A 223 -19.56 -5.64 -2.60
CA ARG A 223 -20.85 -6.23 -3.00
C ARG A 223 -21.98 -5.28 -2.62
N PRO A 224 -22.80 -4.80 -3.57
CA PRO A 224 -23.96 -3.97 -3.23
C PRO A 224 -24.93 -4.71 -2.32
N GLY A 225 -25.56 -3.96 -1.40
CA GLY A 225 -26.54 -4.51 -0.47
C GLY A 225 -27.84 -4.86 -1.17
N LYS A 226 -28.52 -5.91 -0.72
CA LYS A 226 -29.84 -6.30 -1.23
C LYS A 226 -30.96 -5.49 -0.57
N GLY A 227 -31.92 -5.01 -1.36
CA GLY A 227 -33.12 -4.37 -0.87
C GLY A 227 -34.09 -5.35 -0.22
N GLY A 228 -34.95 -4.84 0.66
CA GLY A 228 -36.09 -5.57 1.19
C GLY A 228 -37.27 -5.63 0.20
N LEU A 229 -38.43 -6.12 0.67
CA LEU A 229 -39.63 -6.27 -0.15
C LEU A 229 -40.08 -4.92 -0.74
N GLY A 230 -40.19 -4.85 -2.06
CA GLY A 230 -40.59 -3.62 -2.77
C GLY A 230 -39.55 -2.50 -2.72
N SER A 231 -38.31 -2.81 -2.35
CA SER A 231 -37.20 -1.86 -2.23
C SER A 231 -36.13 -2.11 -3.31
N MET A 232 -35.22 -1.17 -3.47
CA MET A 232 -34.13 -1.27 -4.45
C MET A 232 -32.89 -1.92 -3.85
N ASP A 233 -32.20 -2.70 -4.67
CA ASP A 233 -30.82 -3.10 -4.39
C ASP A 233 -29.89 -1.88 -4.48
N GLY A 234 -28.84 -1.90 -3.67
CA GLY A 234 -27.73 -0.98 -3.81
C GLY A 234 -27.02 -1.17 -5.14
N ARG A 235 -26.23 -0.18 -5.53
CA ARG A 235 -25.40 -0.20 -6.74
C ARG A 235 -23.92 -0.21 -6.40
N LEU A 236 -23.09 -0.61 -7.36
CA LEU A 236 -21.65 -0.46 -7.28
C LEU A 236 -21.28 0.95 -7.76
N ILE A 237 -20.70 1.75 -6.87
CA ILE A 237 -20.18 3.07 -7.20
C ILE A 237 -18.74 2.90 -7.65
N GLU A 238 -18.45 3.32 -8.87
CA GLU A 238 -17.08 3.31 -9.40
C GLU A 238 -16.27 4.42 -8.75
N VAL A 239 -15.13 4.03 -8.19
CA VAL A 239 -14.07 4.93 -7.75
C VAL A 239 -13.05 5.00 -8.88
N ALA A 240 -12.41 6.15 -9.07
CA ALA A 240 -11.43 6.32 -10.13
C ALA A 240 -10.34 5.25 -10.04
N THR A 241 -10.22 4.44 -11.11
CA THR A 241 -9.14 3.48 -11.28
C THR A 241 -8.33 3.87 -12.50
N TYR A 242 -7.04 3.60 -12.45
CA TYR A 242 -6.13 3.79 -13.56
C TYR A 242 -5.39 2.48 -13.81
N LYS A 243 -4.98 2.27 -15.06
CA LYS A 243 -4.16 1.12 -15.43
C LYS A 243 -2.77 1.31 -14.85
N THR A 244 -2.28 0.30 -14.14
CA THR A 244 -0.92 0.25 -13.61
C THR A 244 -0.01 -0.53 -14.55
N PHE A 245 1.29 -0.29 -14.47
CA PHE A 245 2.32 -0.95 -15.27
C PHE A 245 3.47 -1.40 -14.39
N ASP A 246 4.10 -2.50 -14.79
CA ASP A 246 5.37 -2.94 -14.23
C ASP A 246 6.46 -1.92 -14.56
N GLY A 247 7.44 -1.79 -13.68
CA GLY A 247 8.59 -0.91 -13.90
C GLY A 247 9.50 -1.43 -15.00
N GLU A 248 10.33 -0.56 -15.54
CA GLU A 248 11.38 -0.95 -16.47
C GLU A 248 12.56 -1.58 -15.73
N LEU A 249 13.27 -2.49 -16.40
CA LEU A 249 14.43 -3.17 -15.87
C LEU A 249 15.63 -3.00 -16.80
N ARG A 250 16.69 -2.39 -16.28
CA ARG A 250 18.00 -2.30 -16.93
C ARG A 250 19.06 -2.98 -16.06
N ILE A 251 19.72 -3.97 -16.63
CA ILE A 251 20.82 -4.69 -15.99
C ILE A 251 22.06 -4.54 -16.87
N GLU A 252 23.13 -4.05 -16.29
CA GLU A 252 24.38 -3.78 -16.97
C GLU A 252 25.55 -4.37 -16.17
N LYS A 253 26.27 -5.32 -16.78
CA LYS A 253 27.52 -5.83 -16.22
C LYS A 253 28.67 -4.98 -16.74
N VAL A 254 29.53 -4.52 -15.84
CA VAL A 254 30.76 -3.79 -16.17
C VAL A 254 31.99 -4.55 -15.71
N GLU A 255 33.15 -4.30 -16.32
CA GLU A 255 34.41 -4.95 -15.95
C GLU A 255 34.92 -4.46 -14.59
N SER A 256 34.87 -3.14 -14.40
CA SER A 256 35.19 -2.49 -13.14
C SER A 256 34.22 -1.34 -12.91
N ILE A 257 33.94 -1.05 -11.65
CA ILE A 257 33.15 0.12 -11.28
C ILE A 257 34.18 1.21 -10.96
N THR A 258 34.33 2.16 -11.88
CA THR A 258 35.17 3.34 -11.65
C THR A 258 34.29 4.38 -10.98
N LEU A 259 34.65 4.77 -9.74
CA LEU A 259 33.89 5.70 -8.91
C LEU A 259 34.62 7.03 -8.75
#